data_AF-A0A2I0T0F9-F1
#
_entry.id   AF-A0A2I0T0F9-F1
#
_cell.length_a   1.000
_cell.length_b   1.000
_cell.length_c   1.000
_cell.angle_alpha   90.00
_cell.angle_beta   90.00
_cell.angle_gamma   90.00
#
_symmetry.space_group_name_H-M   'P 1'
#
loop_
_entity.id
_entity.type
_entity.pdbx_description
1 polymer ?
#
loop_
_entity_poly.entity_id
_entity_poly.type
_entity_poly.pdbx_seq_one_letter_code
_entity_poly.pdbx_strand_id
1 'polypeptide(L)' 'MSPYLVPDTQALCQHLAVIKQLATSGRFIIIIPRTVIDGLDFLKKENAGARDSIRYLEAEFKKGNR' A
#
# COMPACT_ATOMS: atom_id res chain seq x y z
N MET A 1 -3.25 2.72 -21.95
CA MET A 1 -3.71 3.15 -20.62
C MET A 1 -3.09 2.23 -19.60
N SER A 2 -2.42 2.76 -18.58
CA SER A 2 -1.93 1.94 -17.46
C SER A 2 -3.11 1.53 -16.58
N PRO A 3 -3.32 0.23 -16.30
CA PRO A 3 -4.44 -0.23 -15.49
C PRO A 3 -4.33 0.24 -14.03
N TYR A 4 -5.49 0.49 -13.41
CA TYR A 4 -5.59 0.85 -12.00
C TYR A 4 -5.63 -0.40 -11.14
N LEU A 5 -4.89 -0.40 -10.03
CA LEU A 5 -4.90 -1.47 -9.05
C LEU A 5 -5.29 -0.89 -7.69
N VAL A 6 -6.35 -1.45 -7.10
CA VAL A 6 -6.90 -0.99 -5.83
C VAL A 6 -6.73 -2.12 -4.81
N PRO A 7 -5.63 -2.14 -4.05
CA PRO A 7 -5.41 -3.17 -3.05
C PRO A 7 -6.25 -2.90 -1.80
N ASP A 8 -6.67 -3.98 -1.15
CA ASP A 8 -7.37 -3.93 0.13
C ASP A 8 -6.38 -4.00 1.30
N THR A 9 -6.92 -3.86 2.51
CA THR A 9 -6.16 -3.88 3.76
C THR A 9 -5.42 -5.21 3.94
N GLN A 10 -6.03 -6.33 3.56
CA GLN A 10 -5.41 -7.66 3.70
C GLN A 10 -4.27 -7.86 2.70
N ALA A 11 -4.44 -7.45 1.44
CA ALA A 11 -3.39 -7.53 0.43
C ALA A 11 -2.17 -6.67 0.80
N LEU A 12 -2.38 -5.49 1.38
CA LEU A 12 -1.27 -4.69 1.91
C LEU A 12 -0.58 -5.39 3.08
N CYS A 13 -1.33 -5.94 4.03
CA CYS A 13 -0.74 -6.64 5.18
C CYS A 13 0.03 -7.92 4.81
N GLN A 14 -0.51 -8.73 3.90
CA GLN A 14 -0.02 -10.08 3.61
C GLN A 14 0.85 -10.16 2.34
N HIS A 15 0.63 -9.24 1.39
CA HIS A 15 1.25 -9.27 0.05
C HIS A 15 1.98 -7.97 -0.31
N LEU A 16 2.48 -7.25 0.71
CA LEU A 16 3.23 -5.99 0.53
C LEU A 16 4.38 -6.10 -0.48
N ALA A 17 5.07 -7.24 -0.54
CA ALA A 17 6.17 -7.47 -1.48
C ALA A 17 5.71 -7.42 -2.95
N VAL A 18 4.54 -7.99 -3.25
CA VAL A 18 3.96 -7.97 -4.60
C VAL A 18 3.52 -6.56 -4.97
N ILE A 19 2.88 -5.84 -4.04
CA ILE A 19 2.47 -4.46 -4.25
C ILE A 19 3.69 -3.56 -4.51
N LYS A 20 4.79 -3.75 -3.77
CA LYS A 20 6.07 -3.07 -4.01
C LYS A 20 6.61 -3.31 -5.41
N GLN A 21 6.62 -4.56 -5.87
CA GLN A 21 7.07 -4.90 -7.21
C GLN A 21 6.18 -4.26 -8.29
N LEU A 22 4.87 -4.27 -8.09
CA LEU A 22 3.91 -3.65 -9.01
C LEU A 22 4.07 -2.12 -9.05
N ALA A 23 4.25 -1.48 -7.90
CA ALA A 23 4.51 -0.04 -7.79
C ALA A 23 5.81 0.35 -8.52
N THR A 24 6.87 -0.45 -8.32
CA THR A 24 8.18 -0.22 -8.93
C THR A 24 8.19 -0.52 -10.43
N SER A 25 7.26 -1.36 -10.91
CA SER A 25 7.17 -1.71 -12.34
C SER A 25 6.79 -0.52 -13.24
N GLY A 26 6.16 0.53 -12.69
CA GLY A 26 5.67 1.68 -13.44
C GLY A 26 4.54 1.37 -14.45
N ARG A 27 4.04 0.11 -14.47
CA ARG A 27 2.99 -0.34 -15.40
C ARG A 27 1.57 -0.15 -14.85
N PHE A 28 1.44 0.06 -13.54
CA PHE A 28 0.18 0.15 -12.82
C PHE A 28 0.12 1.45 -12.04
N ILE A 29 -1.08 2.04 -11.97
CA ILE A 29 -1.36 3.13 -11.03
C ILE A 29 -2.06 2.49 -9.82
N ILE A 30 -1.39 2.51 -8.67
CA ILE A 30 -1.92 1.92 -7.44
C ILE A 30 -2.71 2.98 -6.70
N ILE A 31 -4.01 2.79 -6.59
CA ILE A 31 -4.90 3.69 -5.85
C ILE A 31 -5.19 3.04 -4.50
N ILE A 32 -4.75 3.69 -3.42
CA ILE A 32 -5.07 3.27 -2.06
C ILE A 32 -6.32 4.04 -1.59
N PRO A 33 -7.47 3.38 -1.37
CA PRO A 33 -8.64 4.05 -0.79
C PRO A 33 -8.34 4.55 0.61
N ARG A 34 -8.92 5.70 0.99
CA ARG A 34 -8.76 6.26 2.34
C ARG A 34 -9.17 5.27 3.44
N THR A 35 -10.25 4.53 3.22
CA THR A 35 -10.75 3.49 4.13
C THR A 35 -9.73 2.38 4.40
N VAL A 36 -8.88 2.05 3.42
CA VAL A 36 -7.81 1.07 3.56
C VAL A 36 -6.69 1.64 4.42
N ILE A 37 -6.33 2.93 4.24
CA ILE A 37 -5.34 3.61 5.10
C ILE A 37 -5.83 3.64 6.55
N ASP A 38 -7.08 4.04 6.78
CA ASP A 38 -7.66 4.11 8.12
C ASP A 38 -7.70 2.71 8.77
N GLY A 39 -8.03 1.67 7.99
CA GLY A 39 -8.00 0.28 8.43
C GLY A 39 -6.60 -0.22 8.80
N LEU A 40 -5.58 0.12 7.99
CA LEU A 40 -4.19 -0.18 8.31
C LEU A 40 -3.74 0.57 9.57
N ASP A 41 -4.16 1.83 9.76
CA ASP A 41 -3.80 2.62 10.93
C ASP A 41 -4.41 2.07 12.22
N PHE A 42 -5.62 1.53 12.15
CA PHE A 42 -6.24 0.81 13.25
C PHE A 42 -5.46 -0.49 13.56
N LEU A 43 -5.13 -1.27 12.53
CA LEU A 43 -4.48 -2.57 12.67
C LEU A 43 -2.99 -2.51 13.02
N LYS A 44 -2.30 -1.38 12.82
CA LYS A 44 -0.83 -1.26 13.03
C LYS A 44 -0.37 -1.63 14.46
N LYS A 45 -1.28 -1.53 15.44
CA LYS A 45 -1.03 -1.85 16.84
C LYS A 45 -0.86 -3.35 17.07
N GLU A 46 -1.61 -4.17 16.34
CA GLU A 46 -1.69 -5.62 16.54
C GLU A 46 -1.06 -6.42 15.39
N ASN A 47 -1.05 -5.85 14.18
CA ASN A 47 -0.56 -6.51 12.98
C ASN A 47 0.74 -5.86 12.50
N ALA A 48 1.83 -6.63 12.49
CA ALA A 48 3.12 -6.19 11.99
C ALA A 48 3.07 -5.82 10.49
N GLY A 49 2.31 -6.58 9.68
CA GLY A 49 2.12 -6.30 8.25
C GLY A 49 1.42 -4.98 7.99
N ALA A 50 0.45 -4.60 8.84
CA ALA A 50 -0.19 -3.29 8.75
C ALA A 50 0.80 -2.15 9.06
N ARG A 51 1.64 -2.34 10.07
CA ARG A 51 2.69 -1.39 10.48
C ARG A 51 3.70 -1.16 9.36
N ASP A 52 4.15 -2.23 8.70
CA ASP A 52 5.10 -2.15 7.59
C ASP A 52 4.48 -1.57 6.33
N SER A 53 3.19 -1.82 6.10
CA SER A 53 2.43 -1.23 4.99
C SER A 53 2.32 0.29 5.12
N ILE A 54 1.95 0.79 6.31
CA ILE A 54 1.90 2.25 6.58
C ILE A 54 3.26 2.88 6.34
N ARG A 55 4.34 2.32 6.90
CA ARG A 55 5.70 2.85 6.70
C ARG A 55 6.10 2.89 5.23
N TYR A 56 5.74 1.86 4.47
CA TYR A 56 6.02 1.82 3.03
C TYR A 56 5.26 2.91 2.29
N LEU A 57 3.96 3.07 2.54
CA LEU A 57 3.14 4.09 1.90
C LEU A 57 3.65 5.51 2.21
N GLU A 58 4.02 5.79 3.46
CA GLU A 58 4.63 7.06 3.85
C GLU A 58 5.98 7.32 3.14
N ALA A 59 6.80 6.28 2.98
CA ALA A 59 8.08 6.38 2.29
C ALA A 59 7.90 6.67 0.80
N GLU A 60 6.95 6.00 0.14
CA GLU A 60 6.63 6.24 -1.28
C GLU A 60 6.07 7.65 -1.50
N PHE A 61 5.20 8.12 -0.61
CA PHE A 61 4.67 9.48 -0.66
C PHE A 61 5.79 10.53 -0.52
N LYS A 62 6.75 10.31 0.38
CA LYS A 62 7.93 11.17 0.55
C LYS A 62 8.86 11.16 -0.66
N LYS A 63 8.96 10.05 -1.40
CA LYS A 63 9.72 9.95 -2.65
C LYS A 63 9.04 10.66 -3.82
N GLY A 64 7.79 11.13 -3.66
CA GLY A 64 7.02 11.79 -4.70
C GLY A 64 6.18 10.84 -5.55
N ASN A 65 6.06 9.57 -5.16
CA ASN A 65 5.15 8.62 -5.78
C ASN A 65 3.75 8.87 -5.18
N ARG A 66 2.89 9.58 -5.91
CA ARG A 66 1.59 10.09 -5.45
C ARG A 66 0.44 9.49 -6.24
#